data_AF-A0A822EJX2-F1
#
_entry.id   AF-A0A822EJX2-F1
#
_cell.length_a   1.000
_cell.length_b   1.000
_cell.length_c   1.000
_cell.angle_alpha   90.00
_cell.angle_beta   90.00
_cell.angle_gamma   90.00
#
_symmetry.space_group_name_H-M   'P 1'
#
loop_
_entity.id
_entity.type
_entity.pdbx_description
1 polymer ?
#
loop_
_entity_poly.entity_id
_entity_poly.type
_entity_poly.pdbx_seq_one_letter_code
_entity_poly.pdbx_strand_id
1 'polypeptide(L)' 'HGLTQDQSAAVYIYTMEWGDTALYRVLNRALRSENRQALKIWFPYIKLFDTALDKLPTVKEAVWRGVPIDIGKNFIKNQT' A
#
# COMPACT_ATOMS: atom_id res chain seq x y z
N HIS A 1 -3.18 0.57 -19.85
CA HIS A 1 -4.13 0.01 -18.86
C HIS A 1 -5.40 0.84 -18.63
N GLY A 2 -5.74 1.83 -19.48
CA GLY A 2 -7.03 2.56 -19.33
C GLY A 2 -7.24 3.25 -17.97
N LEU A 3 -6.14 3.65 -17.32
CA LEU A 3 -6.18 4.42 -16.09
C LEU A 3 -6.62 5.85 -16.40
N THR A 4 -7.44 6.43 -15.54
CA THR A 4 -7.65 7.89 -15.57
C THR A 4 -6.39 8.60 -15.07
N GLN A 5 -6.34 9.92 -15.25
CA GLN A 5 -5.27 10.74 -14.69
C GLN A 5 -5.21 10.61 -13.17
N ASP A 6 -6.36 10.66 -12.49
CA ASP A 6 -6.45 10.53 -11.03
C ASP A 6 -5.98 9.16 -10.53
N GLN A 7 -6.32 8.08 -11.25
CA GLN A 7 -5.86 6.73 -10.91
C GLN A 7 -4.35 6.59 -11.09
N SER A 8 -3.79 7.13 -12.17
CA SER A 8 -2.35 7.16 -12.39
C SER A 8 -1.64 7.98 -11.32
N ALA A 9 -2.20 9.14 -10.98
CA ALA A 9 -1.70 10.01 -9.93
C ALA A 9 -1.76 9.35 -8.55
N ALA A 10 -2.83 8.59 -8.25
CA ALA A 10 -2.97 7.83 -7.00
C ALA A 10 -1.88 6.77 -6.85
N VAL A 11 -1.55 6.04 -7.93
CA VAL A 11 -0.44 5.07 -7.90
C VAL A 11 0.90 5.78 -7.71
N TYR A 12 1.12 6.87 -8.45
CA TYR A 12 2.35 7.65 -8.39
C TYR A 12 2.58 8.25 -6.98
N ILE A 13 1.57 8.89 -6.41
CA ILE A 13 1.70 9.57 -5.12
C ILE A 13 1.87 8.58 -3.95
N TYR A 14 1.38 7.33 -4.08
CA TYR A 14 1.64 6.26 -3.11
C TYR A 14 3.11 5.80 -3.11
N THR A 15 3.86 5.99 -4.21
CA THR A 15 5.26 5.55 -4.29
C THR A 15 6.26 6.69 -4.08
N MET A 16 5.78 7.93 -4.01
CA MET A 16 6.62 9.09 -3.74
C MET A 16 7.05 9.18 -2.27
N GLU A 17 8.27 9.65 -2.05
CA GLU A 17 8.86 9.92 -0.74
C GLU A 17 9.08 11.43 -0.57
N TRP A 18 8.60 12.00 0.54
CA TRP A 18 8.88 13.38 0.93
C TRP A 18 8.96 13.57 2.45
N GLY A 19 9.45 12.56 3.19
CA GLY A 19 9.59 12.60 4.63
C GLY A 19 8.40 11.99 5.36
N ASP A 20 8.22 12.32 6.64
CA ASP A 20 7.27 11.62 7.53
C ASP A 20 5.80 11.77 7.13
N THR A 21 5.48 12.77 6.31
CA THR A 21 4.14 13.03 5.79
C THR A 21 3.92 12.45 4.40
N ALA A 22 4.86 11.66 3.87
CA ALA A 22 4.67 10.89 2.65
C ALA A 22 3.40 10.05 2.75
N LEU A 23 2.57 10.09 1.71
CA LEU A 23 1.23 9.54 1.75
C LEU A 23 1.21 8.07 2.18
N TYR A 24 2.12 7.25 1.64
CA TYR A 24 2.19 5.84 1.99
C TYR A 24 2.57 5.61 3.46
N ARG A 25 3.38 6.48 4.07
CA ARG A 25 3.74 6.37 5.50
C ARG A 25 2.52 6.65 6.36
N VAL A 26 1.82 7.75 6.10
CA VAL A 26 0.65 8.19 6.85
C VAL A 26 -0.49 7.20 6.68
N LEU A 27 -0.81 6.83 5.45
CA LEU A 27 -1.89 5.89 5.14
C LEU A 27 -1.62 4.51 5.72
N ASN A 28 -0.40 3.96 5.54
CA ASN A 28 -0.08 2.65 6.09
C ASN A 28 -0.03 2.64 7.63
N ARG A 29 0.23 3.79 8.28
CA ARG A 29 0.07 3.95 9.73
C ARG A 29 -1.40 3.92 10.13
N ALA A 30 -2.26 4.66 9.42
CA ALA A 30 -3.70 4.67 9.67
C ALA A 30 -4.32 3.28 9.47
N LEU A 31 -3.90 2.54 8.43
CA LEU A 31 -4.35 1.18 8.15
C LEU A 31 -3.99 0.16 9.24
N ARG A 32 -2.83 0.33 9.89
CA ARG A 32 -2.36 -0.54 11.00
C ARG A 32 -2.90 -0.14 12.36
N SER A 33 -3.53 1.03 12.47
CA SER A 33 -4.11 1.51 13.72
C SER A 33 -5.38 0.72 14.07
N GLU A 34 -5.57 0.45 15.37
CA GLU A 34 -6.81 -0.13 15.90
C GLU A 34 -7.99 0.85 15.80
N ASN A 35 -7.70 2.15 15.68
CA ASN A 35 -8.74 3.18 15.54
C ASN A 35 -9.31 3.21 14.11
N ARG A 36 -10.36 2.41 13.89
CA ARG A 36 -11.07 2.34 12.59
C ARG A 36 -11.73 3.66 12.17
N GLN A 37 -12.05 4.56 13.11
CA GLN A 37 -12.63 5.87 12.76
C GLN A 37 -11.61 6.76 12.04
N ALA A 38 -10.33 6.66 12.40
CA ALA A 38 -9.26 7.39 11.74
C ALA A 38 -9.08 7.00 10.27
N LEU A 39 -9.60 5.84 9.85
CA LEU A 39 -9.51 5.38 8.46
C LEU A 39 -10.57 5.99 7.54
N LYS A 40 -11.70 6.47 8.08
CA LYS A 40 -12.84 6.94 7.27
C LYS A 40 -12.47 8.07 6.31
N ILE A 41 -11.59 8.98 6.73
CA ILE A 41 -11.11 10.07 5.87
C ILE A 41 -10.35 9.58 4.64
N TRP A 42 -9.79 8.37 4.70
CA TRP A 42 -9.00 7.77 3.63
C TRP A 42 -9.82 6.93 2.65
N PHE A 43 -11.09 6.63 2.94
CA PHE A 43 -11.90 5.75 2.09
C PHE A 43 -11.99 6.20 0.63
N PRO A 44 -12.16 7.50 0.30
CA PRO A 44 -12.17 7.93 -1.10
C PRO A 44 -10.85 7.64 -1.81
N TYR A 45 -9.72 7.90 -1.13
CA TYR A 45 -8.40 7.63 -1.68
C TYR A 45 -8.15 6.12 -1.84
N ILE A 46 -8.45 5.31 -0.82
CA ILE A 46 -8.28 3.85 -0.86
C ILE A 46 -9.08 3.28 -2.03
N LYS A 47 -10.34 3.71 -2.20
CA LYS A 47 -11.17 3.25 -3.32
C LYS A 47 -10.57 3.65 -4.68
N LEU A 48 -10.08 4.88 -4.82
CA LEU A 48 -9.43 5.33 -6.05
C LEU A 48 -8.17 4.51 -6.36
N PHE A 49 -7.34 4.29 -5.35
CA PHE A 49 -6.10 3.53 -5.47
C PHE A 49 -6.36 2.05 -5.80
N ASP A 50 -7.27 1.40 -5.08
CA ASP A 50 -7.68 0.01 -5.29
C ASP A 50 -8.23 -0.21 -6.70
N THR A 51 -9.15 0.67 -7.16
CA THR A 51 -9.69 0.61 -8.54
C THR A 51 -8.64 0.91 -9.61
N ALA A 52 -7.55 1.58 -9.28
CA ALA A 52 -6.42 1.76 -10.19
C ALA A 52 -5.60 0.46 -10.29
N LEU A 53 -5.32 -0.18 -9.15
CA LEU A 53 -4.59 -1.46 -9.10
C LEU A 53 -5.34 -2.58 -9.83
N ASP A 54 -6.67 -2.64 -9.72
CA ASP A 54 -7.50 -3.63 -10.42
C ASP A 54 -7.38 -3.58 -11.95
N LYS A 55 -7.01 -2.43 -12.52
CA LYS A 55 -6.82 -2.26 -13.97
C LYS A 55 -5.42 -2.67 -14.44
N LEU A 56 -4.47 -2.83 -13.52
CA LEU A 56 -3.10 -3.23 -13.84
C LEU A 56 -3.02 -4.73 -14.10
N PRO A 57 -2.04 -5.19 -14.91
CA PRO A 57 -1.90 -6.59 -15.21
C PRO A 57 -1.43 -7.35 -13.96
N THR A 58 -2.01 -8.52 -13.70
CA THR A 58 -1.51 -9.41 -12.66
C THR A 58 -0.19 -10.04 -13.10
N VAL A 59 0.86 -9.88 -12.29
CA VAL A 59 2.18 -10.49 -12.50
C VAL A 59 2.37 -11.61 -11.49
N LYS A 60 2.75 -12.81 -11.95
CA LYS A 60 2.99 -13.99 -11.10
C LYS A 60 4.48 -14.31 -11.09
N GLU A 61 5.24 -13.58 -10.28
CA GLU A 61 6.68 -13.72 -10.18
C GLU A 61 7.14 -13.67 -8.71
N ALA A 62 8.34 -14.16 -8.44
CA ALA A 62 8.94 -14.06 -7.12
C ALA A 62 9.31 -12.61 -6.84
N VAL A 63 8.73 -12.01 -5.79
CA VAL A 63 9.04 -10.65 -5.33
C VAL A 63 9.83 -10.69 -4.04
N TRP A 64 10.70 -9.69 -3.85
CA TRP A 64 11.57 -9.59 -2.69
C TRP A 64 11.24 -8.33 -1.90
N ARG A 65 11.17 -8.43 -0.57
CA ARG A 65 10.94 -7.29 0.33
C ARG A 65 12.00 -7.26 1.42
N GLY A 66 12.84 -6.23 1.39
CA GLY A 66 13.73 -5.91 2.52
C GLY A 66 12.94 -5.33 3.69
N VAL A 67 13.17 -5.83 4.90
CA VAL A 67 12.60 -5.28 6.13
C VAL A 67 13.70 -5.05 7.17
N PRO A 68 13.74 -3.89 7.85
CA PRO A 68 14.77 -3.59 8.85
C PRO A 68 14.37 -4.12 10.23
N ILE A 69 13.83 -5.34 10.30
CA ILE A 69 13.45 -6.03 11.54
C ILE A 69 13.93 -7.48 11.48
N ASP A 70 14.42 -8.02 12.59
CA ASP A 70 14.77 -9.44 12.69
C ASP A 70 13.47 -10.28 12.67
N ILE A 71 13.14 -10.77 11.49
CA ILE A 71 11.99 -11.65 11.24
C ILE A 71 12.35 -13.13 11.37
N GLY A 72 13.62 -13.48 11.57
CA GLY A 72 14.09 -14.88 11.58
C GLY A 72 13.45 -15.72 12.68
N LYS A 73 13.03 -15.08 13.78
CA LYS A 73 12.33 -15.75 14.90
C LYS A 73 10.84 -16.01 14.64
N ASN A 74 10.22 -15.24 13.74
CA ASN A 74 8.78 -15.29 13.47
C ASN A 74 8.43 -15.95 12.13
N PHE A 75 9.43 -16.33 11.34
CA PHE A 75 9.23 -17.09 10.11
C PHE A 75 9.31 -18.59 10.41
N ILE A 76 8.16 -19.20 10.71
CA ILE A 76 8.05 -20.67 10.71
C ILE A 76 8.04 -21.11 9.24
N LYS A 77 9.04 -21.90 8.84
CA LYS A 77 9.13 -22.48 7.50
C LYS A 77 7.82 -23.23 7.19
N ASN A 78 7.19 -22.91 6.05
CA ASN A 78 5.93 -23.49 5.55
C ASN A 78 4.63 -23.06 6.27
N GLN A 79 4.58 -21.92 6.95
CA GLN A 79 3.28 -21.31 7.25
C GLN A 79 2.67 -20.74 5.96
N THR A 80 1.69 -21.45 5.42
CA THR A 80 0.78 -21.00 4.35
C THR A 80 -0.36 -20.19 4.90
#